data_AF-A0A517MF21-F1
#
_entry.id   AF-A0A517MF21-F1
#
_cell.length_a   1.000
_cell.length_b   1.000
_cell.length_c   1.000
_cell.angle_alpha   90.00
_cell.angle_beta   90.00
_cell.angle_gamma   90.00
#
_symmetry.space_group_name_H-M   'P 1'
#
loop_
_entity.id
_entity.type
_entity.pdbx_description
1 polymer ?
#
loop_
_entity_poly.entity_id
_entity_poly.type
_entity_poly.pdbx_seq_one_letter_code
_entity_poly.pdbx_strand_id
1 'polypeptide(L)'
;MHEDLLGYLLNALEPLEMRRVEAALQASPELRAELARLKAAMEPLEEDTSPTVFQPPSDLISKTMAGIPPLSGTPAHSDGDLESSETTDKPNTSGPTTSRISALGKAHLAQSDRFRWSDVIASGVAAVVLVSLVLPSILNRRYEARKISCQDNLRRIGVAVTNYALSDPRQQLPALKAEGPEAFAGIYAVRLHEAGLIDSRSLLWCPSLDRPNWLGQSIPTVTQLAASSSPQLAALQRDSGGSYGFSLGVMDGKVYRPAKYQGRSSFAILGDVPMKDQQSDSEGLSGGNYGHEAKGVNLLFEDGRVQFMRREDAVLTKDHPFLNHRGQIAAGINLNDATLAPSWQPPFLDARQQ
;
A
#
# COMPACT_ATOMS: atom_id res chain seq x y z
N MET A 1 5.67 -20.54 0.06
CA MET A 1 5.03 -21.56 0.91
C MET A 1 4.20 -20.95 2.02
N HIS A 2 4.73 -20.13 2.93
CA HIS A 2 3.89 -19.47 3.96
C HIS A 2 2.78 -18.58 3.35
N GLU A 3 3.11 -17.79 2.34
CA GLU A 3 2.13 -16.97 1.59
C GLU A 3 1.10 -17.83 0.84
N ASP A 4 1.52 -18.97 0.28
CA ASP A 4 0.61 -19.93 -0.38
C ASP A 4 -0.35 -20.58 0.63
N LEU A 5 0.11 -20.91 1.85
CA LEU A 5 -0.73 -21.48 2.91
C LEU A 5 -1.77 -20.48 3.41
N LEU A 6 -1.41 -19.20 3.51
CA LEU A 6 -2.33 -18.13 3.87
C LEU A 6 -3.38 -17.91 2.76
N GLY A 7 -2.93 -17.89 1.49
CA GLY A 7 -3.82 -17.83 0.34
C GLY A 7 -4.77 -19.03 0.27
N TYR A 8 -4.28 -20.23 0.59
CA TYR A 8 -5.08 -21.45 0.67
C TYR A 8 -6.17 -21.34 1.74
N LEU A 9 -5.83 -20.85 2.93
CA LEU A 9 -6.78 -20.69 4.05
C LEU A 9 -7.85 -19.63 3.75
N LEU A 10 -7.49 -18.56 3.05
CA LEU A 10 -8.41 -17.50 2.62
C LEU A 10 -9.18 -17.82 1.33
N ASN A 11 -9.00 -19.02 0.75
CA ASN A 11 -9.54 -19.42 -0.54
C ASN A 11 -9.25 -18.40 -1.67
N ALA A 12 -8.04 -17.82 -1.65
CA ALA A 12 -7.59 -16.74 -2.53
C ALA A 12 -6.59 -17.21 -3.61
N LEU A 13 -6.38 -18.52 -3.77
CA LEU A 13 -5.45 -19.11 -4.74
C LEU A 13 -6.15 -19.49 -6.05
N GLU A 14 -5.39 -19.48 -7.14
CA GLU A 14 -5.85 -20.03 -8.42
C GLU A 14 -5.99 -21.57 -8.37
N PRO A 15 -6.83 -22.20 -9.22
CA PRO A 15 -7.09 -23.64 -9.17
C PRO A 15 -5.86 -24.55 -9.28
N LEU A 16 -4.82 -24.11 -10.01
CA LEU A 16 -3.57 -24.86 -10.13
C LEU A 16 -2.69 -24.74 -8.87
N GLU A 17 -2.71 -23.57 -8.23
CA GLU A 17 -1.98 -23.30 -7.00
C GLU A 17 -2.62 -24.04 -5.82
N MET A 18 -3.96 -24.10 -5.78
CA MET A 18 -4.72 -24.88 -4.80
C MET A 18 -4.28 -26.34 -4.81
N ARG A 19 -4.26 -26.98 -5.99
CA ARG A 19 -3.82 -28.39 -6.15
C ARG A 19 -2.37 -28.60 -5.73
N ARG A 20 -1.49 -27.63 -6.01
CA ARG A 20 -0.08 -27.68 -5.61
C ARG A 20 0.07 -27.65 -4.10
N VAL A 21 -0.67 -26.80 -3.42
CA VAL A 21 -0.66 -26.68 -1.95
C VAL A 21 -1.28 -27.93 -1.31
N GLU A 22 -2.39 -28.45 -1.84
CA GLU A 22 -2.99 -29.70 -1.37
C GLU A 22 -2.02 -30.89 -1.46
N ALA A 23 -1.32 -31.04 -2.58
CA ALA A 23 -0.30 -32.07 -2.74
C ALA A 23 0.86 -31.90 -1.74
N ALA A 24 1.30 -30.66 -1.49
CA ALA A 24 2.35 -30.36 -0.52
C ALA A 24 1.91 -30.64 0.93
N LEU A 25 0.66 -30.37 1.28
CA LEU A 25 0.07 -30.67 2.59
C LEU A 25 -0.09 -32.17 2.84
N GLN A 26 -0.38 -32.95 1.80
CA GLN A 26 -0.41 -34.42 1.89
C GLN A 26 0.98 -35.01 2.13
N ALA A 27 2.01 -34.44 1.50
CA ALA A 27 3.38 -34.95 1.57
C ALA A 27 4.13 -34.54 2.86
N SER A 28 3.82 -33.37 3.45
CA SER A 28 4.58 -32.83 4.58
C SER A 28 3.77 -32.71 5.87
N PRO A 29 4.19 -33.37 6.98
CA PRO A 29 3.59 -33.14 8.30
C PRO A 29 3.91 -31.76 8.88
N GLU A 30 5.05 -31.17 8.50
CA GLU A 30 5.48 -29.85 8.98
C GLU A 30 4.60 -28.73 8.40
N LEU A 31 4.24 -28.81 7.11
CA LEU A 31 3.33 -27.86 6.48
C LEU A 31 1.91 -27.92 7.08
N ARG A 32 1.47 -29.11 7.53
CA ARG A 32 0.21 -29.27 8.25
C ARG A 32 0.24 -28.62 9.63
N ALA A 33 1.36 -28.70 10.34
CA ALA A 33 1.54 -28.04 11.63
C ALA A 33 1.53 -26.50 11.47
N GLU A 34 2.21 -25.99 10.44
CA GLU A 34 2.22 -24.55 10.16
C GLU A 34 0.84 -24.02 9.71
N LEU A 35 0.10 -24.79 8.90
CA LEU A 35 -1.29 -24.47 8.54
C LEU A 35 -2.19 -24.43 9.78
N ALA A 36 -2.02 -25.37 10.72
CA ALA A 36 -2.78 -25.38 11.98
C ALA A 36 -2.46 -24.16 12.86
N ARG A 37 -1.18 -23.75 12.91
CA ARG A 37 -0.76 -22.53 13.62
C ARG A 37 -1.36 -21.27 13.01
N LEU A 38 -1.36 -21.16 11.68
CA LEU A 38 -1.98 -20.06 10.95
C LEU A 38 -3.49 -19.99 11.20
N LYS A 39 -4.17 -21.14 11.22
CA LYS A 39 -5.60 -21.23 11.53
C LYS A 39 -5.90 -20.72 12.95
N ALA A 40 -5.12 -21.16 13.95
CA ALA A 40 -5.29 -20.71 15.34
C ALA A 40 -5.05 -19.21 15.51
N ALA A 41 -4.14 -18.61 14.72
CA ALA A 41 -3.89 -17.17 14.74
C ALA A 41 -5.05 -16.35 14.15
N MET A 42 -5.91 -16.97 13.34
CA MET A 42 -7.06 -16.32 12.71
C MET A 42 -8.38 -16.52 13.46
N GLU A 43 -8.43 -17.46 14.39
CA GLU A 43 -9.61 -17.75 15.22
C GLU A 43 -10.16 -16.51 15.97
N PRO A 44 -9.34 -15.60 16.53
CA PRO A 44 -9.85 -14.36 17.16
C PRO A 44 -10.56 -13.41 16.19
N LEU A 45 -10.25 -13.46 14.88
CA LEU A 45 -10.91 -12.65 13.85
C LEU A 45 -12.27 -13.25 13.46
N GLU A 46 -12.44 -14.56 13.58
CA GLU A 46 -13.74 -15.23 13.40
C GLU A 46 -14.67 -14.93 14.59
N GLU A 47 -14.14 -14.84 15.81
CA GLU A 47 -14.91 -14.49 17.02
C GLU A 47 -15.42 -13.03 17.02
N ASP A 48 -14.63 -12.09 16.50
CA ASP A 48 -15.04 -10.68 16.32
C ASP A 48 -16.01 -10.50 15.13
N THR A 49 -16.18 -11.56 14.32
CA THR A 49 -17.33 -11.71 13.43
C THR A 49 -18.54 -12.21 14.23
N SER A 50 -18.84 -11.55 15.36
CA SER A 50 -20.22 -11.54 15.86
C SER A 50 -21.07 -11.09 14.68
N PRO A 51 -22.03 -11.90 14.18
CA PRO A 51 -22.88 -11.46 13.11
C PRO A 51 -23.64 -10.25 13.67
N THR A 52 -23.21 -9.05 13.28
CA THR A 52 -24.17 -7.99 13.02
C THR A 52 -25.18 -8.69 12.13
N VAL A 53 -26.35 -9.01 12.70
CA VAL A 53 -27.36 -9.84 12.06
C VAL A 53 -27.80 -9.08 10.83
N PHE A 54 -27.10 -9.29 9.72
CA PHE A 54 -27.53 -8.83 8.43
C PHE A 54 -28.64 -9.78 8.04
N GLN A 55 -29.86 -9.42 8.43
CA GLN A 55 -31.03 -10.14 7.95
C GLN A 55 -31.01 -10.00 6.43
N PRO A 56 -30.87 -11.10 5.67
CA PRO A 56 -30.96 -11.01 4.23
C PRO A 56 -32.33 -10.42 3.86
N PRO A 57 -32.42 -9.67 2.77
CA PRO A 57 -33.69 -9.18 2.26
C PRO A 57 -34.70 -10.33 2.15
N SER A 58 -35.93 -10.11 2.59
CA SER A 58 -36.98 -11.14 2.63
C SER A 58 -37.33 -11.70 1.25
N ASP A 59 -36.96 -11.01 0.18
CA ASP A 59 -37.16 -11.38 -1.22
C ASP A 59 -36.00 -12.17 -1.84
N LEU A 60 -34.91 -12.43 -1.09
CA LEU A 60 -33.73 -13.13 -1.60
C LEU A 60 -34.08 -14.51 -2.14
N ILE A 61 -34.87 -15.28 -1.40
CA ILE A 61 -35.31 -16.62 -1.79
C ILE A 61 -36.14 -16.55 -3.08
N SER A 62 -37.08 -15.59 -3.16
CA SER A 62 -37.92 -15.40 -4.34
C SER A 62 -37.10 -15.02 -5.58
N LYS A 63 -36.10 -14.15 -5.42
CA LYS A 63 -35.17 -13.76 -6.50
C LYS A 63 -34.30 -14.93 -6.95
N THR A 64 -33.80 -15.75 -6.03
CA THR A 64 -33.02 -16.94 -6.36
C THR A 64 -33.87 -17.97 -7.11
N MET A 65 -35.10 -18.23 -6.67
CA MET A 65 -36.01 -19.17 -7.32
C MET A 65 -36.46 -18.68 -8.71
N ALA A 66 -36.64 -17.38 -8.90
CA ALA A 66 -36.95 -16.80 -10.21
C ALA A 66 -35.79 -16.91 -11.22
N GLY A 67 -34.55 -17.06 -10.73
CA GLY A 67 -33.35 -17.23 -11.55
C GLY A 67 -33.07 -18.67 -11.99
N ILE A 68 -33.82 -19.65 -11.49
CA ILE A 68 -33.65 -21.06 -11.88
C ILE A 68 -34.50 -21.34 -13.13
N PRO A 69 -33.90 -21.65 -14.28
CA PRO A 69 -34.66 -21.99 -15.48
C PRO A 69 -35.46 -23.28 -15.24
N PRO A 70 -36.72 -23.37 -15.70
CA PRO A 70 -37.52 -24.58 -15.54
C PRO A 70 -36.87 -25.76 -16.27
N LEU A 71 -36.79 -26.89 -15.56
CA LEU A 71 -36.42 -28.18 -16.15
C LEU A 71 -37.37 -28.45 -17.32
N SER A 72 -36.84 -28.32 -18.54
CA SER A 72 -37.61 -28.46 -19.76
C SER A 72 -37.96 -29.93 -19.96
N GLY A 73 -39.26 -30.25 -19.90
CA GLY A 73 -39.70 -31.64 -20.05
C GLY A 73 -41.21 -31.84 -20.05
N THR A 74 -41.99 -30.94 -20.68
CA THR A 74 -43.36 -31.29 -21.07
C THR A 74 -43.75 -30.47 -22.31
N PRO A 75 -43.73 -31.05 -23.52
CA PRO A 75 -44.40 -30.44 -24.65
C PRO A 75 -45.91 -30.64 -24.47
N ALA A 76 -46.61 -29.58 -24.12
CA ALA A 76 -48.05 -29.46 -24.35
C ALA A 76 -48.26 -29.39 -25.86
N HIS A 77 -48.71 -30.48 -26.48
CA HIS A 77 -49.22 -30.47 -27.83
C HIS A 77 -50.72 -30.21 -27.81
N SER A 78 -51.08 -29.14 -28.50
CA SER A 78 -52.41 -28.68 -28.89
C SER A 78 -53.22 -29.76 -29.62
N ASP A 79 -54.50 -29.85 -29.27
CA ASP A 79 -55.56 -30.65 -29.90
C ASP A 79 -55.87 -30.24 -31.35
N GLY A 80 -56.30 -31.24 -32.15
CA GLY A 80 -57.22 -31.18 -33.30
C GLY A 80 -56.64 -30.66 -34.63
N ASP A 81 -56.87 -31.24 -35.82
CA ASP A 81 -57.80 -32.27 -36.27
C ASP A 81 -57.37 -32.82 -37.66
N LEU A 82 -57.60 -34.13 -37.85
CA LEU A 82 -58.21 -34.86 -38.98
C LEU A 82 -57.84 -34.58 -40.46
N GLU A 83 -57.36 -35.63 -41.15
CA GLU A 83 -57.85 -36.21 -42.44
C GLU A 83 -56.74 -37.16 -43.01
N SER A 84 -56.82 -38.49 -42.89
CA SER A 84 -57.58 -39.51 -43.64
C SER A 84 -56.82 -40.19 -44.81
N SER A 85 -57.02 -41.52 -44.91
CA SER A 85 -56.66 -42.49 -45.98
C SER A 85 -55.31 -43.23 -45.87
N GLU A 86 -55.19 -44.55 -46.11
CA GLU A 86 -56.14 -45.66 -46.30
C GLU A 86 -55.38 -47.00 -46.18
N THR A 87 -55.95 -47.95 -45.43
CA THR A 87 -56.01 -49.42 -45.70
C THR A 87 -54.74 -50.31 -45.68
N THR A 88 -54.76 -51.38 -44.86
CA THR A 88 -55.00 -52.81 -45.23
C THR A 88 -54.89 -53.75 -44.01
N ASP A 89 -55.92 -54.60 -43.80
CA ASP A 89 -56.04 -55.94 -43.14
C ASP A 89 -54.73 -56.66 -42.66
N LYS A 90 -54.60 -57.46 -41.58
CA LYS A 90 -55.47 -58.27 -40.69
C LYS A 90 -54.60 -58.88 -39.50
N PRO A 91 -55.03 -59.83 -38.62
CA PRO A 91 -54.93 -59.70 -37.16
C PRO A 91 -54.08 -60.77 -36.41
N ASN A 92 -54.09 -60.67 -35.06
CA ASN A 92 -53.55 -61.58 -34.03
C ASN A 92 -52.03 -61.42 -33.77
N THR A 93 -51.50 -61.28 -32.55
CA THR A 93 -51.69 -62.16 -31.38
C THR A 93 -51.11 -61.47 -30.14
N SER A 94 -51.76 -61.65 -28.98
CA SER A 94 -51.32 -61.17 -27.66
C SER A 94 -50.12 -61.95 -27.10
N GLY A 95 -49.11 -61.24 -26.60
CA GLY A 95 -48.02 -61.76 -25.77
C GLY A 95 -47.23 -60.61 -25.12
N PRO A 96 -46.87 -60.70 -23.82
CA PRO A 96 -46.32 -59.58 -23.06
C PRO A 96 -44.83 -59.41 -23.39
N THR A 97 -44.45 -58.26 -23.96
CA THR A 97 -43.05 -57.94 -24.23
C THR A 97 -42.55 -56.92 -23.22
N THR A 98 -41.70 -57.43 -22.34
CA THR A 98 -40.77 -56.73 -21.47
C THR A 98 -40.12 -55.55 -22.19
N SER A 99 -40.29 -54.35 -21.64
CA SER A 99 -39.59 -53.14 -22.05
C SER A 99 -38.09 -53.33 -21.86
N ARG A 100 -37.41 -53.59 -22.97
CA ARG A 100 -35.95 -53.61 -23.07
C ARG A 100 -35.43 -52.21 -22.73
N ILE A 101 -34.53 -52.16 -21.75
CA ILE A 101 -33.69 -51.01 -21.46
C ILE A 101 -32.83 -50.77 -22.70
N SER A 102 -33.21 -49.80 -23.51
CA SER A 102 -32.44 -49.36 -24.67
C SER A 102 -31.15 -48.72 -24.18
N ALA A 103 -30.06 -49.28 -24.69
CA ALA A 103 -28.69 -48.93 -24.39
C ALA A 103 -28.46 -47.42 -24.44
N LEU A 104 -27.70 -46.97 -23.44
CA LEU A 104 -27.00 -45.70 -23.35
C LEU A 104 -26.47 -45.30 -24.74
N GLY A 105 -27.21 -44.44 -25.43
CA GLY A 105 -26.76 -43.82 -26.66
C GLY A 105 -25.52 -43.02 -26.32
N LYS A 106 -24.37 -43.46 -26.85
CA LYS A 106 -23.13 -42.69 -26.86
C LYS A 106 -23.50 -41.29 -27.35
N ALA A 107 -23.56 -40.33 -26.44
CA ALA A 107 -23.46 -38.94 -26.79
C ALA A 107 -22.12 -38.81 -27.50
N HIS A 108 -22.17 -38.78 -28.83
CA HIS A 108 -21.09 -38.24 -29.63
C HIS A 108 -20.91 -36.81 -29.10
N LEU A 109 -19.95 -36.65 -28.20
CA LEU A 109 -19.20 -35.41 -28.11
C LEU A 109 -18.65 -35.22 -29.51
N ALA A 110 -19.39 -34.50 -30.35
CA ALA A 110 -18.90 -33.94 -31.58
C ALA A 110 -17.88 -32.88 -31.17
N GLN A 111 -16.70 -33.36 -30.78
CA GLN A 111 -15.51 -32.56 -30.68
C GLN A 111 -15.10 -32.25 -32.12
N SER A 112 -15.76 -31.26 -32.71
CA SER A 112 -15.27 -30.61 -33.91
C SER A 112 -14.15 -29.66 -33.49
N ASP A 113 -12.97 -30.22 -33.19
CA ASP A 113 -11.73 -29.46 -33.07
C ASP A 113 -11.30 -29.04 -34.48
N ARG A 114 -11.92 -27.97 -34.98
CA ARG A 114 -11.34 -27.14 -36.02
C ARG A 114 -10.99 -25.82 -35.38
N PHE A 115 -9.87 -25.81 -34.68
CA PHE A 115 -9.27 -24.61 -34.13
C PHE A 115 -9.08 -23.60 -35.27
N ARG A 116 -9.96 -22.60 -35.35
CA ARG A 116 -9.89 -21.58 -36.38
C ARG A 116 -8.86 -20.55 -35.94
N TRP A 117 -7.93 -20.22 -36.83
CA TRP A 117 -6.93 -19.17 -36.58
C TRP A 117 -7.57 -17.82 -36.18
N SER A 118 -8.83 -17.58 -36.58
CA SER A 118 -9.63 -16.43 -36.12
C SER A 118 -9.80 -16.39 -34.61
N ASP A 119 -9.97 -17.53 -33.95
CA ASP A 119 -10.29 -17.61 -32.52
C ASP A 119 -9.04 -17.33 -31.68
N VAL A 120 -7.86 -17.71 -32.20
CA VAL A 120 -6.55 -17.34 -31.64
C VAL A 120 -6.33 -15.84 -31.72
N ILE A 121 -6.59 -15.26 -32.90
CA ILE A 121 -6.46 -13.81 -33.11
C ILE A 121 -7.45 -13.05 -32.21
N ALA A 122 -8.71 -13.47 -32.19
CA ALA A 122 -9.75 -12.85 -31.36
C ALA A 122 -9.40 -12.93 -29.86
N SER A 123 -8.96 -14.09 -29.38
CA SER A 123 -8.52 -14.27 -27.99
C SER A 123 -7.28 -13.45 -27.67
N GLY A 124 -6.32 -13.37 -28.60
CA GLY A 124 -5.12 -12.54 -28.46
C GLY A 124 -5.46 -11.05 -28.36
N VAL A 125 -6.34 -10.55 -29.24
CA VAL A 125 -6.80 -9.16 -29.19
C VAL A 125 -7.56 -8.88 -27.90
N ALA A 126 -8.48 -9.77 -27.50
CA ALA A 126 -9.22 -9.63 -26.25
C ALA A 126 -8.28 -9.61 -25.02
N ALA A 127 -7.26 -10.47 -25.00
CA ALA A 127 -6.26 -10.50 -23.93
C ALA A 127 -5.43 -9.22 -23.88
N VAL A 128 -4.98 -8.71 -25.04
CA VAL A 128 -4.26 -7.43 -25.13
C VAL A 128 -5.14 -6.28 -24.60
N VAL A 129 -6.39 -6.20 -25.03
CA VAL A 129 -7.34 -5.19 -24.54
C VAL A 129 -7.53 -5.27 -23.03
N LEU A 130 -7.70 -6.49 -22.48
CA LEU A 130 -7.80 -6.71 -21.04
C LEU A 130 -6.56 -6.22 -20.30
N VAL A 131 -5.37 -6.62 -20.76
CA VAL A 131 -4.10 -6.21 -20.14
C VAL A 131 -3.92 -4.68 -20.23
N SER A 132 -4.25 -4.07 -21.36
CA SER A 132 -4.17 -2.61 -21.54
C SER A 132 -5.10 -1.84 -20.60
N LEU A 133 -6.22 -2.41 -20.17
CA LEU A 133 -7.12 -1.79 -19.19
C LEU A 133 -6.71 -2.07 -17.73
N VAL A 134 -6.26 -3.30 -17.45
CA VAL A 134 -5.94 -3.77 -16.09
C VAL A 134 -4.60 -3.20 -15.60
N LEU A 135 -3.56 -3.20 -16.44
CA LEU A 135 -2.22 -2.76 -16.06
C LEU A 135 -2.18 -1.31 -15.52
N PRO A 136 -2.70 -0.27 -16.21
CA PRO A 136 -2.68 1.09 -15.69
C PRO A 136 -3.48 1.22 -14.39
N SER A 137 -4.56 0.45 -14.24
CA SER A 137 -5.36 0.42 -13.02
C SER A 137 -4.56 -0.12 -11.83
N ILE A 138 -3.78 -1.19 -12.02
CA ILE A 138 -2.92 -1.76 -10.99
C ILE A 138 -1.81 -0.78 -10.61
N LEU A 139 -1.16 -0.16 -11.60
CA LEU A 139 -0.09 0.81 -11.35
C LEU A 139 -0.59 2.02 -10.55
N ASN A 140 -1.76 2.56 -10.93
CA ASN A 140 -2.35 3.69 -10.21
C ASN A 140 -2.76 3.31 -8.77
N ARG A 141 -3.31 2.10 -8.57
CA ARG A 141 -3.62 1.58 -7.23
C ARG A 141 -2.38 1.44 -6.35
N ARG A 142 -1.26 0.96 -6.91
CA ARG A 142 0.02 0.87 -6.17
C ARG A 142 0.57 2.25 -5.81
N TYR A 143 0.48 3.21 -6.71
CA TYR A 143 0.86 4.59 -6.44
C TYR A 143 0.03 5.18 -5.28
N GLU A 144 -1.30 5.07 -5.35
CA GLU A 144 -2.20 5.56 -4.31
C GLU A 144 -1.97 4.86 -2.96
N ALA A 145 -1.73 3.55 -2.95
CA ALA A 145 -1.40 2.82 -1.73
C ALA A 145 -0.08 3.30 -1.09
N ARG A 146 0.99 3.49 -1.89
CA ARG A 146 2.27 4.02 -1.39
C ARG A 146 2.13 5.45 -0.88
N LYS A 147 1.32 6.28 -1.54
CA LYS A 147 0.97 7.63 -1.09
C LYS A 147 0.29 7.61 0.28
N ILE A 148 -0.76 6.82 0.45
CA ILE A 148 -1.49 6.70 1.72
C ILE A 148 -0.58 6.17 2.83
N SER A 149 0.27 5.17 2.53
CA SER A 149 1.22 4.63 3.52
C SER A 149 2.28 5.65 3.94
N CYS A 150 2.78 6.48 3.01
CA CYS A 150 3.66 7.61 3.33
C CYS A 150 2.95 8.61 4.26
N GLN A 151 1.69 8.95 3.97
CA GLN A 151 0.90 9.84 4.82
C GLN A 151 0.67 9.28 6.23
N ASP A 152 0.44 7.97 6.34
CA ASP A 152 0.30 7.30 7.63
C ASP A 152 1.61 7.33 8.42
N ASN A 153 2.75 7.08 7.77
CA ASN A 153 4.07 7.20 8.39
C ASN A 153 4.30 8.62 8.94
N LEU A 154 4.03 9.65 8.13
CA LEU A 154 4.14 11.05 8.57
C LEU A 154 3.19 11.35 9.73
N ARG A 155 1.95 10.84 9.72
CA ARG A 155 1.00 11.03 10.82
C ARG A 155 1.52 10.41 12.11
N ARG A 156 2.04 9.18 12.07
CA ARG A 156 2.61 8.50 13.24
C ARG A 156 3.84 9.23 13.79
N ILE A 157 4.75 9.68 12.91
CA ILE A 157 5.88 10.51 13.33
C ILE A 157 5.38 11.85 13.90
N GLY A 158 4.34 12.45 13.32
CA GLY A 158 3.73 13.68 13.81
C GLY A 158 3.18 13.57 15.23
N VAL A 159 2.52 12.44 15.56
CA VAL A 159 2.11 12.14 16.93
C VAL A 159 3.32 12.05 17.86
N ALA A 160 4.39 11.37 17.45
CA ALA A 160 5.63 11.29 18.22
C ALA A 160 6.28 12.68 18.45
N VAL A 161 6.38 13.50 17.40
CA VAL A 161 6.91 14.88 17.49
C VAL A 161 6.05 15.75 18.42
N THR A 162 4.73 15.62 18.34
CA THR A 162 3.81 16.37 19.20
C THR A 162 3.94 15.93 20.66
N ASN A 163 3.99 14.62 20.93
CA ASN A 163 4.21 14.08 22.26
C ASN A 163 5.55 14.53 22.84
N TYR A 164 6.61 14.54 22.02
CA TYR A 164 7.91 15.07 22.40
C TYR A 164 7.81 16.54 22.83
N ALA A 165 7.20 17.38 22.00
CA ALA A 165 7.08 18.81 22.29
C ALA A 165 6.21 19.08 23.52
N LEU A 166 5.11 18.36 23.70
CA LEU A 166 4.24 18.50 24.87
C LEU A 166 4.91 18.03 26.18
N SER A 167 5.89 17.13 26.10
CA SER A 167 6.68 16.71 27.26
C SER A 167 7.74 17.74 27.69
N ASP A 168 8.13 18.64 26.78
CA ASP A 168 9.06 19.73 27.08
C ASP A 168 8.31 20.92 27.72
N PRO A 169 8.71 21.41 28.91
CA PRO A 169 8.12 22.61 29.53
C PRO A 169 8.08 23.85 28.63
N ARG A 170 8.97 23.94 27.63
CA ARG A 170 9.08 25.05 26.68
C ARG A 170 8.34 24.79 25.36
N GLN A 171 7.68 23.65 25.22
CA GLN A 171 6.94 23.23 24.03
C GLN A 171 7.80 23.27 22.76
N GLN A 172 9.04 22.80 22.84
CA GLN A 172 9.99 22.86 21.73
C GLN A 172 9.94 21.56 20.91
N LEU A 173 9.98 21.71 19.59
CA LEU A 173 10.22 20.58 18.69
C LEU A 173 11.64 20.01 18.94
N PRO A 174 11.91 18.75 18.55
CA PRO A 174 13.25 18.16 18.63
C PRO A 174 14.36 19.10 18.15
N ALA A 175 15.28 19.45 19.06
CA ALA A 175 16.24 20.51 18.85
C ALA A 175 17.45 20.09 18.00
N LEU A 176 17.80 20.88 17.00
CA LEU A 176 19.10 20.79 16.31
C LEU A 176 20.06 21.80 16.94
N LYS A 177 21.34 21.46 17.06
CA LYS A 177 22.37 22.44 17.44
C LYS A 177 22.76 23.29 16.24
N ALA A 178 23.26 24.51 16.48
CA ALA A 178 23.78 25.37 15.41
C ALA A 178 25.07 24.80 14.79
N GLU A 179 25.90 24.14 15.61
CA GLU A 179 27.18 23.53 15.24
C GLU A 179 27.39 22.19 15.97
N GLY A 180 28.38 21.42 15.53
CA GLY A 180 28.79 20.14 16.07
C GLY A 180 28.03 18.93 15.50
N PRO A 181 28.22 17.73 16.08
CA PRO A 181 27.71 16.48 15.53
C PRO A 181 26.17 16.39 15.48
N GLU A 182 25.47 17.21 16.27
CA GLU A 182 24.01 17.30 16.32
C GLU A 182 23.41 18.39 15.40
N ALA A 183 24.24 19.07 14.61
CA ALA A 183 23.81 20.12 13.69
C ALA A 183 23.33 19.54 12.35
N PHE A 184 22.29 18.69 12.37
CA PHE A 184 21.71 18.09 11.17
C PHE A 184 20.21 17.82 11.36
N ALA A 185 19.40 17.99 10.32
CA ALA A 185 17.95 17.87 10.38
C ALA A 185 17.48 16.52 10.94
N GLY A 186 18.16 15.43 10.56
CA GLY A 186 17.80 14.06 10.95
C GLY A 186 17.95 13.74 12.44
N ILE A 187 18.50 14.65 13.26
CA ILE A 187 18.61 14.46 14.71
C ILE A 187 17.24 14.28 15.38
N TYR A 188 16.16 14.75 14.75
CA TYR A 188 14.80 14.55 15.25
C TYR A 188 14.51 13.06 15.50
N ALA A 189 14.91 12.18 14.57
CA ALA A 189 14.70 10.74 14.69
C ALA A 189 15.47 10.16 15.88
N VAL A 190 16.70 10.60 16.08
CA VAL A 190 17.54 10.19 17.21
C VAL A 190 16.90 10.61 18.55
N ARG A 191 16.43 11.85 18.65
CA ARG A 191 15.78 12.34 19.88
C ARG A 191 14.46 11.65 20.16
N LEU A 192 13.64 11.40 19.13
CA LEU A 192 12.39 10.66 19.28
C LEU A 192 12.65 9.21 19.71
N HIS A 193 13.68 8.58 19.18
CA HIS A 193 14.08 7.23 19.57
C HIS A 193 14.59 7.17 21.01
N GLU A 194 15.46 8.11 21.43
CA GLU A 194 15.90 8.19 22.83
C GLU A 194 14.76 8.48 23.82
N ALA A 195 13.74 9.22 23.38
CA ALA A 195 12.53 9.44 24.17
C ALA A 195 11.57 8.23 24.19
N GLY A 196 11.88 7.14 23.49
CA GLY A 196 11.00 5.96 23.38
C GLY A 196 9.71 6.23 22.60
N LEU A 197 9.71 7.23 21.71
CA LEU A 197 8.53 7.63 20.92
C LEU A 197 8.51 6.99 19.52
N ILE A 198 9.66 6.50 19.05
CA ILE A 198 9.78 5.71 17.82
C ILE A 198 10.80 4.59 18.02
N ASP A 199 10.48 3.39 17.54
CA ASP A 199 11.36 2.21 17.70
C ASP A 199 11.86 1.67 16.35
N SER A 200 11.16 1.97 15.26
CA SER A 200 11.44 1.39 13.95
C SER A 200 11.94 2.43 12.96
N ARG A 201 13.13 2.19 12.41
CA ARG A 201 13.67 2.99 11.30
C ARG A 201 12.83 2.89 10.03
N SER A 202 12.08 1.80 9.85
CA SER A 202 11.16 1.64 8.72
C SER A 202 10.09 2.72 8.65
N LEU A 203 9.71 3.29 9.80
CA LEU A 203 8.75 4.39 9.90
C LEU A 203 9.30 5.66 9.25
N LEU A 204 10.63 5.86 9.28
CA LEU A 204 11.33 7.04 8.76
C LEU A 204 11.59 6.97 7.25
N TRP A 205 11.12 5.91 6.59
CA TRP A 205 11.30 5.73 5.15
C TRP A 205 9.98 5.85 4.39
N CYS A 206 10.04 6.53 3.25
CA CYS A 206 8.93 6.70 2.33
C CYS A 206 8.76 5.41 1.50
N PRO A 207 7.59 4.76 1.53
CA PRO A 207 7.32 3.55 0.75
C PRO A 207 7.40 3.73 -0.78
N SER A 208 7.41 4.97 -1.26
CA SER A 208 7.56 5.29 -2.68
C SER A 208 9.01 5.29 -3.17
N LEU A 209 9.98 5.18 -2.26
CA LEU A 209 11.40 5.11 -2.57
C LEU A 209 11.91 3.68 -2.44
N ASP A 210 12.95 3.36 -3.20
CA ASP A 210 13.64 2.08 -3.09
C ASP A 210 14.23 1.90 -1.70
N ARG A 211 14.02 0.72 -1.11
CA ARG A 211 14.47 0.44 0.26
C ARG A 211 16.00 0.38 0.31
N PRO A 212 16.66 1.19 1.16
CA PRO A 212 18.10 1.12 1.34
C PRO A 212 18.49 -0.04 2.26
N ASN A 213 19.70 -0.54 2.08
CA ASN A 213 20.25 -1.65 2.86
C ASN A 213 20.41 -1.33 4.36
N TRP A 214 20.63 -0.07 4.73
CA TRP A 214 20.78 0.37 6.11
C TRP A 214 19.46 0.44 6.88
N LEU A 215 18.29 0.31 6.20
CA LEU A 215 16.99 0.46 6.85
C LEU A 215 16.74 -0.58 7.96
N GLY A 216 17.42 -1.73 7.90
CA GLY A 216 17.36 -2.77 8.93
C GLY A 216 18.24 -2.51 10.17
N GLN A 217 19.02 -1.43 10.19
CA GLN A 217 19.88 -1.08 11.32
C GLN A 217 19.13 -0.24 12.36
N SER A 218 19.56 -0.29 13.63
CA SER A 218 18.98 0.53 14.70
C SER A 218 19.27 2.02 14.53
N ILE A 219 18.34 2.87 14.98
CA ILE A 219 18.54 4.33 15.04
C ILE A 219 19.67 4.62 16.05
N PRO A 220 20.68 5.46 15.71
CA PRO A 220 21.78 5.75 16.62
C PRO A 220 21.32 6.60 17.81
N THR A 221 22.12 6.61 18.88
CA THR A 221 21.93 7.52 20.03
C THR A 221 22.79 8.78 19.89
N VAL A 222 22.48 9.82 20.66
CA VAL A 222 23.28 11.06 20.73
C VAL A 222 24.71 10.75 21.20
N THR A 223 24.86 9.80 22.13
CA THR A 223 26.18 9.34 22.61
C THR A 223 26.99 8.67 21.50
N GLN A 224 26.36 7.88 20.63
CA GLN A 224 27.02 7.26 19.48
C GLN A 224 27.43 8.29 18.43
N LEU A 225 26.60 9.31 18.18
CA LEU A 225 26.95 10.41 17.28
C LEU A 225 28.19 11.16 17.79
N ALA A 226 28.22 11.51 19.08
CA ALA A 226 29.34 12.22 19.68
C ALA A 226 30.65 11.42 19.68
N ALA A 227 30.58 10.09 19.76
CA ALA A 227 31.75 9.21 19.78
C ALA A 227 32.23 8.76 18.38
N SER A 228 31.51 9.12 17.31
CA SER A 228 31.80 8.64 15.95
C SER A 228 32.97 9.38 15.31
N SER A 229 33.76 8.66 14.50
CA SER A 229 34.76 9.29 13.63
C SER A 229 34.10 10.15 12.55
N SER A 230 34.80 11.14 11.97
CA SER A 230 34.22 12.03 10.95
C SER A 230 33.51 11.32 9.78
N PRO A 231 34.09 10.26 9.16
CA PRO A 231 33.39 9.53 8.08
C PRO A 231 32.15 8.79 8.56
N GLN A 232 32.20 8.21 9.76
CA GLN A 232 31.08 7.50 10.36
C GLN A 232 29.96 8.46 10.77
N LEU A 233 30.31 9.61 11.35
CA LEU A 233 29.38 10.67 11.70
C LEU A 233 28.64 11.17 10.46
N ALA A 234 29.34 11.41 9.35
CA ALA A 234 28.70 11.83 8.11
C ALA A 234 27.71 10.78 7.56
N ALA A 235 28.01 9.48 7.70
CA ALA A 235 27.07 8.41 7.33
C ALA A 235 25.85 8.40 8.26
N LEU A 236 26.06 8.48 9.58
CA LEU A 236 24.96 8.55 10.56
C LEU A 236 24.07 9.78 10.34
N GLN A 237 24.65 10.96 10.09
CA GLN A 237 23.91 12.19 9.81
C GLN A 237 23.08 12.08 8.53
N ARG A 238 23.56 11.36 7.52
CA ARG A 238 22.83 11.10 6.28
C ARG A 238 21.64 10.18 6.48
N ASP A 239 21.79 9.13 7.28
CA ASP A 239 20.83 8.01 7.32
C ASP A 239 19.87 8.07 8.53
N SER A 240 20.16 8.87 9.56
CA SER A 240 19.38 8.88 10.81
C SER A 240 17.95 9.38 10.64
N GLY A 241 17.75 10.47 9.88
CA GLY A 241 16.43 11.07 9.64
C GLY A 241 15.57 10.33 8.62
N GLY A 242 16.12 9.30 7.99
CA GLY A 242 15.45 8.56 6.92
C GLY A 242 15.29 9.37 5.63
N SER A 243 14.18 9.16 4.93
CA SER A 243 13.83 9.90 3.70
C SER A 243 13.00 11.14 3.94
N TYR A 244 12.54 11.37 5.19
CA TYR A 244 11.78 12.56 5.52
C TYR A 244 12.71 13.69 5.94
N GLY A 245 12.36 14.90 5.51
CA GLY A 245 13.00 16.11 5.96
C GLY A 245 12.24 16.73 7.12
N PHE A 246 12.97 17.40 7.97
CA PHE A 246 12.50 17.98 9.22
C PHE A 246 12.83 19.46 9.30
N SER A 247 12.08 20.20 10.13
CA SER A 247 12.28 21.64 10.33
C SER A 247 13.69 21.95 10.85
N LEU A 248 14.37 22.90 10.19
CA LEU A 248 15.70 23.38 10.57
C LEU A 248 15.68 24.37 11.75
N GLY A 249 14.54 24.58 12.39
CA GLY A 249 14.37 25.61 13.42
C GLY A 249 14.26 27.01 12.84
N VAL A 250 14.27 28.01 13.73
CA VAL A 250 13.94 29.40 13.41
C VAL A 250 14.82 30.39 14.17
N MET A 251 14.96 31.58 13.61
CA MET A 251 15.57 32.73 14.29
C MET A 251 14.52 33.48 15.10
N ASP A 252 14.79 33.64 16.40
CA ASP A 252 14.07 34.54 17.30
C ASP A 252 14.93 35.79 17.50
N GLY A 253 14.70 36.80 16.66
CA GLY A 253 15.60 37.95 16.53
C GLY A 253 16.98 37.53 16.02
N LYS A 254 17.99 37.55 16.89
CA LYS A 254 19.37 37.12 16.56
C LYS A 254 19.72 35.74 17.13
N VAL A 255 18.79 35.09 17.81
CA VAL A 255 19.04 33.83 18.52
C VAL A 255 18.40 32.70 17.75
N TYR A 256 19.20 31.72 17.35
CA TYR A 256 18.72 30.48 16.79
C TYR A 256 18.00 29.64 17.86
N ARG A 257 16.81 29.13 17.54
CA ARG A 257 16.02 28.29 18.44
C ARG A 257 15.31 27.17 17.69
N PRO A 258 15.07 26.03 18.35
CA PRO A 258 14.06 25.08 17.89
C PRO A 258 12.71 25.78 17.78
N ALA A 259 11.95 25.43 16.75
CA ALA A 259 10.59 25.92 16.61
C ALA A 259 9.75 25.46 17.83
N LYS A 260 8.87 26.34 18.30
CA LYS A 260 7.90 25.98 19.34
C LYS A 260 6.67 25.40 18.70
N TYR A 261 6.09 24.38 19.33
CA TYR A 261 4.80 23.81 18.95
C TYR A 261 3.68 24.79 19.30
N GLN A 262 3.07 25.41 18.28
CA GLN A 262 2.02 26.43 18.42
C GLN A 262 0.72 26.09 17.68
N GLY A 263 0.65 24.92 17.02
CA GLY A 263 -0.53 24.49 16.27
C GLY A 263 -0.85 25.33 15.02
N ARG A 264 0.17 25.89 14.35
CA ARG A 264 -0.01 26.73 13.15
C ARG A 264 -0.28 25.86 11.92
N SER A 265 -1.33 26.23 11.17
CA SER A 265 -1.74 25.47 9.98
C SER A 265 -0.84 25.63 8.76
N SER A 266 0.02 26.66 8.71
CA SER A 266 0.98 26.90 7.62
C SER A 266 2.40 26.42 7.92
N PHE A 267 2.70 26.10 9.18
CA PHE A 267 4.06 25.77 9.59
C PHE A 267 4.33 24.27 9.36
N ALA A 268 5.10 23.96 8.31
CA ALA A 268 5.49 22.59 8.02
C ALA A 268 6.57 22.11 8.99
N ILE A 269 6.39 20.93 9.59
CA ILE A 269 7.32 20.35 10.57
C ILE A 269 8.10 19.15 10.04
N LEU A 270 7.50 18.39 9.13
CA LEU A 270 8.07 17.18 8.54
C LEU A 270 7.50 16.98 7.12
N GLY A 271 8.23 16.33 6.22
CA GLY A 271 7.70 15.96 4.92
C GLY A 271 8.64 15.08 4.12
N ASP A 272 8.18 14.49 3.03
CA ASP A 272 9.05 13.82 2.05
C ASP A 272 9.81 14.87 1.23
N VAL A 273 11.07 15.07 1.58
CA VAL A 273 11.94 16.02 0.89
C VAL A 273 12.58 15.37 -0.33
N PRO A 274 12.80 16.12 -1.42
CA PRO A 274 13.65 15.64 -2.51
C PRO A 274 15.05 15.37 -1.98
N MET A 275 15.50 14.12 -2.07
CA MET A 275 16.87 13.74 -1.68
C MET A 275 17.77 13.96 -2.89
N LYS A 276 18.84 14.76 -2.79
CA LYS A 276 19.81 14.83 -3.90
C LYS A 276 20.35 13.44 -4.19
N ASP A 277 20.32 13.04 -5.46
CA ASP A 277 21.01 11.83 -5.89
C ASP A 277 22.53 12.05 -5.73
N GLN A 278 23.23 11.08 -5.16
CA GLN A 278 24.68 11.17 -4.89
C GLN A 278 25.51 11.29 -6.18
N GLN A 279 24.91 11.02 -7.35
CA GLN A 279 25.56 11.11 -8.67
C GLN A 279 25.15 12.35 -9.50
N SER A 280 24.31 13.24 -8.95
CA SER A 280 23.86 14.44 -9.67
C SER A 280 24.62 15.68 -9.20
N ASP A 281 25.55 16.18 -10.03
CA ASP A 281 26.24 17.47 -9.88
C ASP A 281 25.33 18.70 -10.06
N SER A 282 24.00 18.52 -10.17
CA SER A 282 23.09 19.64 -10.35
C SER A 282 22.84 20.39 -9.03
N GLU A 283 23.30 21.64 -8.99
CA GLU A 283 22.96 22.60 -7.94
C GLU A 283 21.48 23.00 -8.06
N GLY A 284 20.63 22.37 -7.26
CA GLY A 284 19.24 22.78 -7.10
C GLY A 284 18.33 21.65 -6.64
N LEU A 285 17.07 21.99 -6.37
CA LEU A 285 16.01 21.02 -6.09
C LEU A 285 15.80 20.05 -7.28
N SER A 286 16.17 20.44 -8.50
CA SER A 286 15.84 19.73 -9.75
C SER A 286 16.52 18.36 -9.99
N GLY A 287 17.53 17.97 -9.22
CA GLY A 287 18.31 16.73 -9.42
C GLY A 287 18.13 15.64 -8.37
N GLY A 288 17.10 15.73 -7.53
CA GLY A 288 16.87 14.75 -6.47
C GLY A 288 16.18 13.47 -6.93
N ASN A 289 16.41 12.37 -6.21
CA ASN A 289 15.48 11.25 -6.19
C ASN A 289 14.20 11.70 -5.46
N TYR A 290 13.12 11.79 -6.22
CA TYR A 290 11.82 12.21 -5.72
C TYR A 290 10.99 10.99 -5.37
N GLY A 291 10.43 11.00 -4.15
CA GLY A 291 9.30 10.12 -3.85
C GLY A 291 8.11 10.39 -4.80
N HIS A 292 7.17 9.45 -4.82
CA HIS A 292 5.88 9.63 -5.48
C HIS A 292 5.96 9.95 -6.98
N GLU A 293 6.89 9.31 -7.72
CA GLU A 293 7.05 9.47 -9.17
C GLU A 293 7.24 10.95 -9.57
N ALA A 294 7.85 11.75 -8.69
CA ALA A 294 8.03 13.20 -8.85
C ALA A 294 6.73 14.02 -9.00
N LYS A 295 5.56 13.45 -8.71
CA LYS A 295 4.26 14.12 -8.84
C LYS A 295 4.00 15.13 -7.72
N GLY A 296 4.59 14.94 -6.55
CA GLY A 296 4.34 15.78 -5.39
C GLY A 296 4.99 15.26 -4.12
N VAL A 297 4.62 15.89 -3.01
CA VAL A 297 5.19 15.70 -1.67
C VAL A 297 4.08 15.63 -0.63
N ASN A 298 4.17 14.73 0.33
CA ASN A 298 3.42 14.76 1.57
C ASN A 298 4.11 15.65 2.61
N LEU A 299 3.37 16.65 3.08
CA LEU A 299 3.80 17.55 4.14
C LEU A 299 2.94 17.33 5.38
N LEU A 300 3.59 17.32 6.55
CA LEU A 300 2.97 17.38 7.85
C LEU A 300 3.11 18.81 8.40
N PHE A 301 1.96 19.40 8.73
CA PHE A 301 1.87 20.71 9.37
C PHE A 301 1.77 20.56 10.89
N GLU A 302 2.10 21.64 11.60
CA GLU A 302 2.10 21.69 13.06
C GLU A 302 0.71 21.46 13.67
N ASP A 303 -0.37 21.76 12.94
CA ASP A 303 -1.75 21.43 13.32
C ASP A 303 -2.09 19.92 13.24
N GLY A 304 -1.13 19.08 12.86
CA GLY A 304 -1.28 17.63 12.73
C GLY A 304 -1.82 17.17 11.37
N ARG A 305 -2.11 18.11 10.46
CA ARG A 305 -2.61 17.78 9.13
C ARG A 305 -1.47 17.26 8.26
N VAL A 306 -1.67 16.07 7.69
CA VAL A 306 -0.82 15.53 6.62
C VAL A 306 -1.54 15.73 5.29
N GLN A 307 -0.87 16.37 4.34
CA GLN A 307 -1.43 16.65 3.02
C GLN A 307 -0.43 16.31 1.91
N PHE A 308 -0.90 15.58 0.89
CA PHE A 308 -0.19 15.49 -0.38
C PHE A 308 -0.40 16.77 -1.19
N MET A 309 0.68 17.41 -1.59
CA MET A 309 0.69 18.59 -2.44
C MET A 309 1.44 18.27 -3.73
N ARG A 310 0.88 18.67 -4.88
CA ARG A 310 1.62 18.59 -6.13
C ARG A 310 2.83 19.52 -6.04
N ARG A 311 3.90 19.21 -6.77
CA ARG A 311 5.15 19.98 -6.68
C ARG A 311 4.95 21.48 -6.94
N GLU A 312 4.12 21.80 -7.91
CA GLU A 312 3.73 23.18 -8.26
C GLU A 312 2.92 23.88 -7.17
N ASP A 313 2.05 23.15 -6.46
CA ASP A 313 1.25 23.71 -5.37
C ASP A 313 2.09 23.90 -4.10
N ALA A 314 3.06 23.00 -3.87
CA ALA A 314 3.93 23.04 -2.69
C ALA A 314 4.84 24.28 -2.67
N VAL A 315 5.27 24.79 -3.83
CA VAL A 315 6.09 26.02 -3.90
C VAL A 315 5.27 27.31 -3.76
N LEU A 316 3.94 27.20 -3.82
CA LEU A 316 2.98 28.32 -3.71
C LEU A 316 2.36 28.45 -2.32
N THR A 317 2.76 27.60 -1.36
CA THR A 317 2.33 27.75 0.03
C THR A 317 2.82 29.09 0.59
N LYS A 318 2.07 29.61 1.57
CA LYS A 318 2.40 30.87 2.25
C LYS A 318 3.86 30.88 2.74
N ASP A 319 4.27 29.80 3.38
CA ASP A 319 5.64 29.55 3.80
C ASP A 319 6.17 28.44 2.88
N HIS A 320 7.23 28.71 2.11
CA HIS A 320 7.77 27.73 1.17
C HIS A 320 8.37 26.56 1.98
N PRO A 321 7.96 25.30 1.73
CA PRO A 321 8.25 24.20 2.65
C PRO A 321 9.74 23.86 2.73
N PHE A 322 10.51 24.14 1.68
CA PHE A 322 11.94 23.76 1.58
C PHE A 322 12.91 24.93 1.53
N LEU A 323 12.42 26.17 1.58
CA LEU A 323 13.24 27.37 1.45
C LEU A 323 12.74 28.38 2.47
N ASN A 324 13.68 28.97 3.21
CA ASN A 324 13.32 30.05 4.11
C ASN A 324 12.92 31.31 3.32
N HIS A 325 12.46 32.36 4.00
CA HIS A 325 12.06 33.63 3.36
C HIS A 325 13.20 34.36 2.61
N ARG A 326 14.44 33.86 2.66
CA ARG A 326 15.57 34.33 1.82
C ARG A 326 15.84 33.44 0.60
N GLY A 327 15.03 32.40 0.38
CA GLY A 327 15.21 31.44 -0.70
C GLY A 327 16.35 30.46 -0.45
N GLN A 328 16.70 30.17 0.82
CA GLN A 328 17.82 29.31 1.20
C GLN A 328 17.33 28.05 1.93
N ILE A 329 18.05 26.93 1.75
CA ILE A 329 17.85 25.71 2.56
C ILE A 329 18.61 25.87 3.89
N ALA A 330 18.07 26.71 4.76
CA ALA A 330 18.63 27.03 6.08
C ALA A 330 17.49 27.30 7.07
N ALA A 331 17.80 27.49 8.34
CA ALA A 331 16.84 27.85 9.37
C ALA A 331 16.00 29.07 8.96
N GLY A 332 14.75 29.08 9.43
CA GLY A 332 13.83 30.18 9.20
C GLY A 332 14.37 31.50 9.75
N ILE A 333 14.17 32.60 9.03
CA ILE A 333 14.68 33.91 9.45
C ILE A 333 13.80 34.59 10.52
N ASN A 334 12.62 34.01 10.79
CA ASN A 334 11.71 34.45 11.83
C ASN A 334 10.90 33.25 12.37
N LEU A 335 10.14 33.45 13.44
CA LEU A 335 9.40 32.38 14.11
C LEU A 335 8.41 31.63 13.22
N ASN A 336 7.88 32.24 12.16
CA ASN A 336 6.88 31.67 11.26
C ASN A 336 7.46 31.15 9.94
N ASP A 337 8.78 31.21 9.77
CA ASP A 337 9.46 30.79 8.55
C ASP A 337 9.88 29.31 8.69
N ALA A 338 9.04 28.40 8.20
CA ALA A 338 9.33 26.97 8.23
C ALA A 338 10.26 26.59 7.08
N THR A 339 11.28 25.79 7.35
CA THR A 339 12.13 25.21 6.30
C THR A 339 12.47 23.77 6.63
N LEU A 340 11.99 22.85 5.80
CA LEU A 340 12.28 21.44 5.87
C LEU A 340 13.51 21.11 5.05
N ALA A 341 14.35 20.23 5.57
CA ALA A 341 15.55 19.80 4.88
C ALA A 341 15.87 18.32 5.13
N PRO A 342 16.59 17.66 4.19
CA PRO A 342 16.98 16.26 4.33
C PRO A 342 17.90 16.05 5.53
N SER A 343 17.99 14.78 5.96
CA SER A 343 18.64 14.37 7.20
C SER A 343 20.00 15.05 7.45
N TRP A 344 20.90 15.05 6.46
CA TRP A 344 22.27 15.57 6.61
C TRP A 344 22.37 17.10 6.69
N GLN A 345 21.33 17.85 6.36
CA GLN A 345 21.42 19.30 6.20
C GLN A 345 21.53 20.00 7.57
N PRO A 346 22.54 20.86 7.77
CA PRO A 346 22.63 21.70 8.97
C PRO A 346 21.67 22.90 8.94
N PRO A 347 21.39 23.54 10.09
CA PRO A 347 20.53 24.73 10.15
C PRO A 347 21.14 25.96 9.46
N PHE A 348 22.46 26.02 9.30
CA PHE A 348 23.15 27.13 8.63
C PHE A 348 24.14 26.60 7.59
N LEU A 349 24.31 27.34 6.48
CA LEU A 349 25.17 26.94 5.36
C LEU A 349 26.65 26.86 5.74
N ASP A 350 27.07 27.64 6.74
CA ASP A 350 28.42 27.75 7.28
C ASP A 350 28.60 26.94 8.58
N ALA A 351 27.59 26.19 9.02
CA ALA A 351 27.66 25.39 10.23
C ALA A 351 28.70 24.26 10.09
N ARG A 352 29.61 24.18 11.07
CA ARG A 352 30.51 23.03 11.19
C ARG A 352 29.79 21.89 11.90
N GLN A 353 29.69 20.74 11.23
CA GLN A 353 29.05 19.53 11.78
C GLN A 353 30.05 18.60 12.49
N GLN A 354 31.32 19.00 12.56
CA GLN A 354 32.45 18.26 13.14
C GLN A 354 33.17 19.09 14.19
#